data_AF-A0A0D7WTH3-F1
#
_entry.id   AF-A0A0D7WTH3-F1
#
_cell.length_a   1.000
_cell.length_b   1.000
_cell.length_c   1.000
_cell.angle_alpha   90.00
_cell.angle_beta   90.00
_cell.angle_gamma   90.00
#
_symmetry.space_group_name_H-M   'P 1'
#
loop_
_entity.id
_entity.type
_entity.pdbx_description
1 polymer ?
#
loop_
_entity_poly.entity_id
_entity_poly.type
_entity_poly.pdbx_seq_one_letter_code
_entity_poly.pdbx_strand_id
1 'polypeptide(L)'
;MTYEPNEIHDYDHEFYNEPSEFEQKWNELKEQLMDSVKEDHKQEIARLRKENAELREVKKNLDSIKREYNQKCVELDTRKRELAYEVRKERLAELMSDFRVELFKASSTRKLGEKCNKCNENRYINFKSPQGNDVTERCNCAVGRTVYKPTAHVCSSFENRSGKLIAWYKEHKDADGMRLEELSYSDAPRLIYNGEKFEDIKELYHNVYFKTEEECQAYCDWLTEQEAKA
;
A
#
# COMPACT_ATOMS: atom_id res chain seq x y z
N MET A 1 8.73 -80.16 -105.44
CA MET A 1 9.25 -78.77 -105.39
C MET A 1 8.07 -77.90 -105.02
N THR A 2 7.99 -77.17 -103.90
CA THR A 2 8.89 -76.78 -102.78
C THR A 2 8.04 -76.63 -101.47
N TYR A 3 8.49 -76.33 -100.24
CA TYR A 3 9.81 -76.07 -99.60
C TYR A 3 9.76 -76.48 -98.09
N GLU A 4 10.82 -76.16 -97.32
CA GLU A 4 10.88 -76.04 -95.83
C GLU A 4 10.08 -74.81 -95.30
N PRO A 5 9.77 -74.62 -93.97
CA PRO A 5 10.67 -74.82 -92.82
C PRO A 5 10.10 -75.27 -91.44
N ASN A 6 11.00 -75.31 -90.45
CA ASN A 6 10.88 -75.66 -89.02
C ASN A 6 10.52 -74.48 -88.08
N GLU A 7 10.24 -74.82 -86.80
CA GLU A 7 10.15 -73.96 -85.59
C GLU A 7 8.95 -72.97 -85.55
N ILE A 8 8.28 -72.71 -84.41
CA ILE A 8 8.60 -72.89 -82.97
C ILE A 8 7.46 -73.62 -82.24
N HIS A 9 7.77 -74.39 -81.18
CA HIS A 9 6.79 -74.90 -80.21
C HIS A 9 6.22 -73.75 -79.35
N ASP A 10 4.91 -73.54 -79.37
CA ASP A 10 4.19 -73.10 -78.17
C ASP A 10 3.33 -74.27 -77.69
N TYR A 11 3.69 -74.83 -76.53
CA TYR A 11 2.79 -75.71 -75.80
C TYR A 11 1.71 -74.82 -75.21
N ASP A 12 0.49 -74.90 -75.73
CA ASP A 12 -0.64 -74.18 -75.17
C ASP A 12 -1.03 -74.84 -73.83
N HIS A 13 -0.33 -74.42 -72.78
CA HIS A 13 -0.30 -75.01 -71.44
C HIS A 13 -1.65 -74.89 -70.69
N GLU A 14 -2.68 -74.31 -71.32
CA GLU A 14 -3.97 -74.01 -70.70
C GLU A 14 -4.88 -75.23 -70.51
N PHE A 15 -4.67 -76.34 -71.22
CA PHE A 15 -5.61 -77.50 -71.19
C PHE A 15 -5.51 -78.40 -69.94
N TYR A 16 -4.45 -78.31 -69.13
CA TYR A 16 -4.21 -79.19 -67.96
C TYR A 16 -3.90 -78.44 -66.65
N ASN A 17 -4.37 -77.19 -66.52
CA ASN A 17 -4.21 -76.38 -65.29
C ASN A 17 -5.46 -76.43 -64.38
N GLU A 18 -6.07 -77.61 -64.22
CA GLU A 18 -7.17 -77.79 -63.26
C GLU A 18 -6.57 -78.07 -61.86
N PRO A 19 -6.78 -77.19 -60.84
CA PRO A 19 -6.04 -77.28 -59.58
C PRO A 19 -6.32 -78.59 -58.83
N SER A 20 -5.28 -79.25 -58.32
CA SER A 20 -5.41 -80.45 -57.50
C SER A 20 -6.21 -80.18 -56.21
N GLU A 21 -6.85 -81.20 -55.62
CA GLU A 21 -7.59 -81.03 -54.35
C GLU A 21 -6.74 -80.39 -53.23
N PHE A 22 -5.42 -80.62 -53.25
CA PHE A 22 -4.50 -80.02 -52.30
C PHE A 22 -4.33 -78.51 -52.56
N GLU A 23 -4.18 -78.09 -53.81
CA GLU A 23 -4.08 -76.69 -54.20
C GLU A 23 -5.40 -75.93 -53.95
N GLN A 24 -6.54 -76.58 -54.17
CA GLN A 24 -7.86 -76.02 -53.82
C GLN A 24 -7.93 -75.74 -52.32
N LYS A 25 -7.67 -76.73 -51.47
CA LYS A 25 -7.66 -76.58 -50.00
C LYS A 25 -6.61 -75.57 -49.50
N TRP A 26 -5.46 -75.49 -50.16
CA TRP A 26 -4.42 -74.51 -49.86
C TRP A 26 -4.84 -73.08 -50.20
N ASN A 27 -5.50 -72.89 -51.36
CA ASN A 27 -6.03 -71.60 -51.75
C ASN A 27 -7.20 -71.16 -50.85
N GLU A 28 -8.12 -72.07 -50.50
CA GLU A 28 -9.19 -71.81 -49.50
C GLU A 28 -8.60 -71.38 -48.15
N LEU A 29 -7.61 -72.10 -47.63
CA LEU A 29 -6.93 -71.74 -46.38
C LEU A 29 -6.24 -70.38 -46.47
N LYS A 30 -5.61 -70.08 -47.60
CA LYS A 30 -4.94 -68.79 -47.86
C LYS A 30 -5.96 -67.65 -47.94
N GLU A 31 -7.11 -67.84 -48.58
CA GLU A 31 -8.18 -66.85 -48.63
C GLU A 31 -8.80 -66.61 -47.25
N GLN A 32 -9.16 -67.67 -46.52
CA GLN A 32 -9.67 -67.58 -45.15
C GLN A 32 -8.68 -66.85 -44.22
N LEU A 33 -7.39 -67.17 -44.30
CA LEU A 33 -6.34 -66.49 -43.53
C LEU A 33 -6.20 -65.02 -43.94
N MET A 34 -6.17 -64.72 -45.24
CA MET A 34 -6.10 -63.35 -45.74
C MET A 34 -7.30 -62.52 -45.26
N ASP A 35 -8.50 -63.09 -45.28
CA ASP A 35 -9.72 -62.39 -44.92
C ASP A 35 -9.87 -62.22 -43.40
N SER A 36 -9.48 -63.23 -42.61
CA SER A 36 -9.33 -63.08 -41.15
C SER A 36 -8.37 -61.95 -40.81
N VAL A 37 -7.15 -61.96 -41.38
CA VAL A 37 -6.13 -60.93 -41.09
C VAL A 37 -6.59 -59.54 -41.56
N LYS A 38 -7.21 -59.43 -42.74
CA LYS A 38 -7.79 -58.15 -43.22
C LYS A 38 -8.89 -57.66 -42.26
N GLU A 39 -9.73 -58.54 -41.76
CA GLU A 39 -10.85 -58.17 -40.90
C GLU A 39 -10.36 -57.76 -39.50
N ASP A 40 -9.46 -58.53 -38.89
CA ASP A 40 -8.77 -58.17 -37.64
C ASP A 40 -8.09 -56.79 -37.76
N HIS A 41 -7.40 -56.53 -38.88
CA HIS A 41 -6.75 -55.23 -39.13
C HIS A 41 -7.76 -54.08 -39.30
N LYS A 42 -8.91 -54.30 -39.96
CA LYS A 42 -9.97 -53.28 -40.04
C LYS A 42 -10.55 -52.97 -38.67
N GLN A 43 -10.81 -53.99 -37.85
CA GLN A 43 -11.37 -53.84 -36.51
C GLN A 43 -10.39 -53.10 -35.59
N GLU A 44 -9.10 -53.45 -35.64
CA GLU A 44 -8.04 -52.74 -34.90
C GLU A 44 -7.93 -51.27 -35.34
N ILE A 45 -7.92 -50.99 -36.65
CA ILE A 45 -7.92 -49.61 -37.18
C ILE A 45 -9.18 -48.84 -36.75
N ALA A 46 -10.35 -49.47 -36.71
CA ALA A 46 -11.58 -48.86 -36.24
C ALA A 46 -11.51 -48.54 -34.73
N ARG A 47 -10.98 -49.46 -33.91
CA ARG A 47 -10.76 -49.24 -32.46
C ARG A 47 -9.80 -48.08 -32.23
N LEU A 48 -8.63 -48.10 -32.88
CA LEU A 48 -7.62 -47.05 -32.76
C LEU A 48 -8.14 -45.68 -33.21
N ARG A 49 -8.96 -45.61 -34.27
CA ARG A 49 -9.61 -44.35 -34.70
C ARG A 49 -10.57 -43.81 -33.65
N LYS A 50 -11.37 -44.67 -33.02
CA LYS A 50 -12.29 -44.28 -31.94
C LYS A 50 -11.52 -43.78 -30.71
N GLU A 51 -10.53 -44.54 -30.26
CA GLU A 51 -9.69 -44.18 -29.11
C GLU A 51 -8.92 -42.87 -29.36
N ASN A 52 -8.39 -42.64 -30.57
CA ASN A 52 -7.73 -41.39 -30.92
C ASN A 52 -8.70 -40.19 -30.91
N ALA A 53 -9.98 -40.38 -31.25
CA ALA A 53 -10.99 -39.33 -31.16
C ALA A 53 -11.33 -39.00 -29.69
N GLU A 54 -11.50 -40.01 -28.84
CA GLU A 54 -11.74 -39.85 -27.40
C GLU A 54 -10.55 -39.14 -26.71
N LEU A 55 -9.32 -39.56 -27.00
CA LEU A 55 -8.09 -38.93 -26.47
C LEU A 55 -7.93 -37.47 -26.92
N ARG A 56 -8.33 -37.13 -28.15
CA ARG A 56 -8.33 -35.72 -28.63
C ARG A 56 -9.31 -34.86 -27.83
N GLU A 57 -10.48 -35.40 -27.49
CA GLU A 57 -11.49 -34.68 -26.73
C GLU A 57 -11.08 -34.48 -25.27
N VAL A 58 -10.56 -35.55 -24.62
CA VAL A 58 -9.95 -35.45 -23.28
C VAL A 58 -8.84 -34.41 -23.25
N LYS A 59 -7.98 -34.36 -24.28
CA LYS A 59 -6.91 -33.35 -24.39
C LYS A 59 -7.46 -31.92 -24.44
N LYS A 60 -8.48 -31.64 -25.27
CA LYS A 60 -9.11 -30.31 -25.34
C LYS A 60 -9.67 -29.89 -23.98
N ASN A 61 -10.39 -30.79 -23.31
CA ASN A 61 -11.01 -30.52 -22.01
C ASN A 61 -9.94 -30.24 -20.95
N LEU A 62 -8.86 -31.02 -20.93
CA LEU A 62 -7.73 -30.81 -20.02
C LEU A 62 -6.97 -29.50 -20.31
N ASP A 63 -6.81 -29.12 -21.57
CA ASP A 63 -6.23 -27.82 -21.94
C ASP A 63 -7.16 -26.64 -21.60
N SER A 64 -8.49 -26.82 -21.61
CA SER A 64 -9.46 -25.83 -21.12
C SER A 64 -9.38 -25.67 -19.60
N ILE A 65 -9.42 -26.77 -18.85
CA ILE A 65 -9.31 -26.79 -17.39
C ILE A 65 -8.00 -26.12 -16.93
N LYS A 66 -6.88 -26.37 -17.61
CA LYS A 66 -5.60 -25.69 -17.34
C LYS A 66 -5.69 -24.17 -17.53
N ARG A 67 -6.38 -23.69 -18.57
CA ARG A 67 -6.55 -22.24 -18.80
C ARG A 67 -7.39 -21.61 -17.69
N GLU A 68 -8.52 -22.22 -17.35
CA GLU A 68 -9.39 -21.75 -16.26
C GLU A 68 -8.67 -21.75 -14.90
N TYR A 69 -7.90 -22.80 -14.60
CA TYR A 69 -7.09 -22.88 -13.39
C TYR A 69 -6.07 -21.73 -13.33
N ASN A 70 -5.32 -21.51 -14.41
CA ASN A 70 -4.34 -20.43 -14.49
C ASN A 70 -5.00 -19.04 -14.36
N GLN A 71 -6.18 -18.84 -14.96
CA GLN A 71 -6.96 -17.62 -14.81
C GLN A 71 -7.36 -17.39 -13.34
N LYS A 72 -7.91 -18.41 -12.67
CA LYS A 72 -8.28 -18.34 -11.24
C LYS A 72 -7.07 -18.07 -10.34
N CYS A 73 -5.90 -18.63 -10.65
CA CYS A 73 -4.67 -18.31 -9.91
C CYS A 73 -4.25 -16.83 -10.04
N VAL A 74 -4.33 -16.27 -11.25
CA VAL A 74 -4.02 -14.84 -11.50
C VAL A 74 -5.06 -13.93 -10.83
N GLU A 75 -6.34 -14.28 -10.90
CA GLU A 75 -7.44 -13.57 -10.25
C GLU A 75 -7.27 -13.54 -8.73
N LEU A 76 -7.00 -14.69 -8.10
CA LEU A 76 -6.77 -14.80 -6.65
C LEU A 76 -5.53 -14.02 -6.20
N ASP A 77 -4.42 -14.06 -6.95
CA ASP A 77 -3.22 -13.29 -6.59
C ASP A 77 -3.45 -11.78 -6.75
N THR A 78 -4.18 -11.36 -7.80
CA THR A 78 -4.60 -9.97 -7.99
C THR A 78 -5.48 -9.52 -6.81
N ARG A 79 -6.51 -10.31 -6.46
CA ARG A 79 -7.41 -10.00 -5.36
C ARG A 79 -6.69 -9.97 -4.00
N LYS A 80 -5.70 -10.83 -3.79
CA LYS A 80 -4.84 -10.80 -2.59
C LYS A 80 -4.01 -9.52 -2.52
N ARG A 81 -3.47 -9.02 -3.63
CA ARG A 81 -2.73 -7.76 -3.70
C ARG A 81 -3.64 -6.55 -3.44
N GLU A 82 -4.85 -6.55 -4.00
CA GLU A 82 -5.89 -5.53 -3.72
C GLU A 82 -6.25 -5.48 -2.24
N LEU A 83 -6.59 -6.62 -1.63
CA LEU A 83 -6.92 -6.69 -0.20
C LEU A 83 -5.74 -6.22 0.66
N ALA A 84 -4.51 -6.63 0.33
CA ALA A 84 -3.32 -6.14 1.02
C ALA A 84 -3.05 -4.64 0.80
N TYR A 85 -3.52 -4.05 -0.30
CA TYR A 85 -3.46 -2.60 -0.54
C TYR A 85 -4.51 -1.86 0.28
N GLU A 86 -5.78 -2.27 0.25
CA GLU A 86 -6.85 -1.63 1.02
C GLU A 86 -6.59 -1.72 2.53
N VAL A 87 -6.17 -2.87 3.07
CA VAL A 87 -5.77 -2.99 4.49
C VAL A 87 -4.63 -2.04 4.87
N ARG A 88 -3.67 -1.80 3.97
CA ARG A 88 -2.59 -0.82 4.22
C ARG A 88 -3.09 0.62 4.16
N LYS A 89 -4.06 0.91 3.29
CA LYS A 89 -4.67 2.22 3.10
C LYS A 89 -5.62 2.58 4.24
N GLU A 90 -6.46 1.65 4.70
CA GLU A 90 -7.30 1.79 5.89
C GLU A 90 -6.45 2.03 7.13
N ARG A 91 -5.42 1.19 7.36
CA ARG A 91 -4.46 1.39 8.46
C ARG A 91 -3.74 2.73 8.37
N LEU A 92 -3.39 3.21 7.17
CA LEU A 92 -2.79 4.54 7.01
C LEU A 92 -3.80 5.65 7.33
N ALA A 93 -5.05 5.53 6.90
CA ALA A 93 -6.11 6.50 7.21
C ALA A 93 -6.38 6.58 8.71
N GLU A 94 -6.41 5.44 9.40
CA GLU A 94 -6.51 5.34 10.87
C GLU A 94 -5.31 6.02 11.54
N LEU A 95 -4.07 5.66 11.16
CA LEU A 95 -2.84 6.27 11.69
C LEU A 95 -2.72 7.77 11.39
N MET A 96 -3.38 8.27 10.34
CA MET A 96 -3.38 9.68 9.94
C MET A 96 -4.57 10.48 10.48
N SER A 97 -5.57 9.83 11.09
CA SER A 97 -6.84 10.47 11.47
C SER A 97 -6.70 11.54 12.55
N ASP A 98 -5.76 11.35 13.48
CA ASP A 98 -5.47 12.28 14.57
C ASP A 98 -4.53 13.43 14.15
N PHE A 99 -3.71 13.22 13.11
CA PHE A 99 -2.84 14.26 12.60
C PHE A 99 -3.66 15.31 11.83
N ARG A 100 -3.34 16.58 12.07
CA ARG A 100 -3.85 17.72 11.32
C ARG A 100 -2.67 18.47 10.70
N VAL A 101 -2.93 19.15 9.58
CA VAL A 101 -1.93 20.01 8.92
C VAL A 101 -1.50 21.13 9.86
N GLU A 102 -2.45 21.66 10.63
CA GLU A 102 -2.28 22.73 11.60
C GLU A 102 -2.84 22.29 12.95
N LEU A 103 -2.14 22.66 14.03
CA LEU A 103 -2.56 22.49 15.42
C LEU A 103 -2.19 23.75 16.20
N PHE A 104 -2.94 24.06 17.25
CA PHE A 104 -2.73 25.26 18.07
C PHE A 104 -2.11 24.89 19.41
N LYS A 105 -1.17 25.71 19.89
CA LYS A 105 -0.45 25.52 21.17
C LYS A 105 -0.42 26.82 21.95
N ALA A 106 -0.55 26.72 23.28
CA ALA A 106 -0.54 27.88 24.17
C ALA A 106 0.89 28.46 24.27
N SER A 107 1.02 29.75 23.99
CA SER A 107 2.29 30.50 24.06
C SER A 107 2.20 31.60 25.12
N SER A 108 3.13 31.57 26.08
CA SER A 108 3.18 32.52 27.20
C SER A 108 3.87 33.83 26.78
N THR A 109 3.17 34.96 26.89
CA THR A 109 3.73 36.30 26.65
C THR A 109 3.59 37.16 27.90
N ARG A 110 4.67 37.79 28.37
CA ARG A 110 4.62 38.68 29.54
C ARG A 110 4.13 40.07 29.16
N LYS A 111 2.93 40.46 29.59
CA LYS A 111 2.41 41.82 29.43
C LYS A 111 2.77 42.67 30.66
N LEU A 112 3.62 43.67 30.46
CA LEU A 112 3.93 44.69 31.46
C LEU A 112 2.72 45.63 31.65
N GLY A 113 2.51 46.13 32.87
CA GLY A 113 1.49 47.16 33.14
C GLY A 113 1.81 48.49 32.47
N GLU A 114 0.97 49.50 32.68
CA GLU A 114 1.23 50.86 32.19
C GLU A 114 2.53 51.42 32.80
N LYS A 115 3.24 52.27 32.04
CA LYS A 115 4.51 52.87 32.49
C LYS A 115 4.20 54.04 33.42
N CYS A 116 4.80 54.07 34.61
CA CYS A 116 4.65 55.20 35.52
C CYS A 116 5.67 56.32 35.22
N ASN A 117 5.33 57.55 35.59
CA ASN A 117 6.21 58.73 35.40
C ASN A 117 7.46 58.75 36.30
N LYS A 118 7.61 57.80 37.23
CA LYS A 118 8.72 57.74 38.20
C LYS A 118 9.93 56.91 37.74
N CYS A 119 9.87 56.30 36.55
CA CYS A 119 10.90 55.39 36.07
C CYS A 119 11.42 55.76 34.67
N ASN A 120 12.66 55.36 34.39
CA ASN A 120 13.27 55.49 33.07
C ASN A 120 12.61 54.56 32.03
N GLU A 121 13.11 54.58 30.79
CA GLU A 121 12.60 53.76 29.68
C GLU A 121 12.57 52.26 29.98
N ASN A 122 13.62 51.76 30.64
CA ASN A 122 13.76 50.37 31.07
C ASN A 122 13.00 50.03 32.36
N ARG A 123 12.17 50.96 32.87
CA ARG A 123 11.40 50.85 34.12
C ARG A 123 12.25 50.68 35.38
N TYR A 124 13.42 51.31 35.43
CA TYR A 124 14.22 51.47 36.65
C TYR A 124 14.09 52.89 37.23
N ILE A 125 14.24 52.98 38.55
CA ILE A 125 14.38 54.22 39.31
C ILE A 125 15.88 54.41 39.54
N ASN A 126 16.43 55.52 39.05
CA ASN A 126 17.84 55.87 39.25
C ASN A 126 17.94 56.80 40.47
N PHE A 127 18.80 56.48 41.43
CA PHE A 127 19.03 57.30 42.61
C PHE A 127 20.48 57.22 43.09
N LYS A 128 20.89 58.18 43.91
CA LYS A 128 22.21 58.18 44.56
C LYS A 128 22.12 57.47 45.91
N SER A 129 23.07 56.57 46.18
CA SER A 129 23.21 56.00 47.53
C SER A 129 23.64 57.08 48.53
N PRO A 130 23.49 56.84 49.85
CA PRO A 130 24.03 57.74 50.88
C PRO A 130 25.56 57.97 50.79
N GLN A 131 26.28 57.16 50.02
CA GLN A 131 27.72 57.28 49.74
C GLN A 131 28.01 57.94 48.36
N GLY A 132 27.00 58.40 47.63
CA GLY A 132 27.15 59.10 46.34
C GLY A 132 27.23 58.21 45.09
N ASN A 133 27.16 56.89 45.24
CA ASN A 133 27.18 55.94 44.11
C ASN A 133 25.84 55.96 43.36
N ASP A 134 25.88 55.79 42.03
CA ASP A 134 24.67 55.56 41.23
C ASP A 134 24.13 54.15 41.48
N VAL A 135 22.87 54.07 41.88
CA VAL A 135 22.14 52.82 42.13
C VAL A 135 20.85 52.83 41.31
N THR A 136 20.46 51.65 40.82
CA THR A 136 19.20 51.45 40.12
C THR A 136 18.33 50.46 40.88
N GLU A 137 17.07 50.82 41.08
CA GLU A 137 16.04 49.95 41.65
C GLU A 137 14.97 49.65 40.59
N ARG A 138 14.45 48.42 40.56
CA ARG A 138 13.43 48.04 39.59
C ARG A 138 12.09 48.63 40.03
N CYS A 139 11.46 49.44 39.17
CA CYS A 139 10.20 50.09 39.54
C CYS A 139 9.05 49.08 39.65
N ASN A 140 8.11 49.31 40.56
CA ASN A 140 6.92 48.46 40.73
C ASN A 140 6.05 48.36 39.46
N CYS A 141 6.08 49.35 38.56
CA CYS A 141 5.42 49.25 37.26
C CYS A 141 6.09 48.24 36.29
N ALA A 142 7.26 47.71 36.62
CA ALA A 142 7.93 46.64 35.86
C ALA A 142 7.40 45.23 36.22
N VAL A 143 6.47 45.12 37.17
CA VAL A 143 5.70 43.89 37.39
C VAL A 143 4.77 43.70 36.19
N GLY A 144 5.04 42.63 35.42
CA GLY A 144 4.20 42.21 34.30
C GLY A 144 3.60 40.84 34.56
N ARG A 145 2.33 40.67 34.18
CA ARG A 145 1.58 39.41 34.24
C ARG A 145 1.89 38.51 33.06
N THR A 146 1.89 37.20 33.28
CA THR A 146 1.86 36.20 32.21
C THR A 146 0.48 36.24 31.55
N VAL A 147 0.43 36.22 30.22
CA VAL A 147 -0.82 36.06 29.45
C VAL A 147 -0.54 35.03 28.38
N TYR A 148 -1.42 34.04 28.25
CA TYR A 148 -1.31 33.03 27.20
C TYR A 148 -2.09 33.47 25.96
N LYS A 149 -1.63 33.02 24.80
CA LYS A 149 -2.34 33.16 23.53
C LYS A 149 -2.20 31.88 22.71
N PRO A 150 -3.19 31.51 21.89
CA PRO A 150 -3.01 30.45 20.90
C PRO A 150 -1.90 30.86 19.92
N THR A 151 -1.25 29.86 19.34
CA THR A 151 -0.23 30.04 18.31
C THR A 151 -0.28 28.85 17.36
N ALA A 152 -0.51 29.14 16.08
CA ALA A 152 -0.58 28.15 15.02
C ALA A 152 0.77 27.43 14.84
N HIS A 153 0.71 26.11 14.74
CA HIS A 153 1.86 25.27 14.40
C HIS A 153 1.48 24.35 13.25
N VAL A 154 2.28 24.34 12.19
CA VAL A 154 2.06 23.55 10.98
C VAL A 154 2.96 22.31 11.01
N CYS A 155 2.41 21.16 10.59
CA CYS A 155 3.13 19.90 10.48
C CYS A 155 4.25 20.02 9.43
N SER A 156 5.50 20.02 9.88
CA SER A 156 6.69 20.17 9.03
C SER A 156 7.21 18.86 8.46
N SER A 157 7.08 17.76 9.22
CA SER A 157 7.66 16.46 8.83
C SER A 157 7.04 15.30 9.62
N PHE A 158 7.18 14.10 9.07
CA PHE A 158 6.82 12.84 9.72
C PHE A 158 8.07 11.98 9.91
N GLU A 159 8.16 11.30 11.05
CA GLU A 159 9.24 10.36 11.37
C GLU A 159 8.66 9.03 11.86
N ASN A 160 9.26 7.91 11.46
CA ASN A 160 8.91 6.61 11.99
C ASN A 160 9.97 6.16 13.00
N ARG A 161 9.64 6.19 14.29
CA ARG A 161 10.50 5.65 15.36
C ARG A 161 9.92 4.34 15.87
N SER A 162 10.64 3.24 15.65
CA SER A 162 10.29 1.91 16.16
C SER A 162 8.84 1.46 15.85
N GLY A 163 8.32 1.83 14.67
CA GLY A 163 6.97 1.48 14.24
C GLY A 163 5.88 2.47 14.67
N LYS A 164 6.22 3.54 15.40
CA LYS A 164 5.32 4.66 15.71
C LYS A 164 5.56 5.81 14.74
N LEU A 165 4.50 6.30 14.12
CA LEU A 165 4.51 7.52 13.32
C LEU A 165 4.46 8.73 14.27
N ILE A 166 5.40 9.66 14.11
CA ILE A 166 5.50 10.91 14.87
C ILE A 166 5.39 12.05 13.86
N ALA A 167 4.45 12.97 14.09
CA ALA A 167 4.38 14.23 13.36
C ALA A 167 5.10 15.33 14.14
N TRP A 168 5.93 16.09 13.44
CA TRP A 168 6.70 17.21 13.96
C TRP A 168 6.06 18.51 13.48
N TYR A 169 5.85 19.45 14.41
CA TYR A 169 5.15 20.71 14.17
C TYR A 169 6.07 21.90 14.43
N LYS A 170 6.03 22.91 13.55
CA LYS A 170 6.77 24.18 13.69
C LYS A 170 5.81 25.35 13.82
N GLU A 171 6.22 26.37 14.58
CA GLU A 171 5.45 27.61 14.75
C GLU A 171 5.29 28.32 13.40
N HIS A 172 4.06 28.62 12.99
CA HIS A 172 3.80 29.43 11.80
C HIS A 172 3.64 30.89 12.22
N LYS A 173 4.41 31.77 11.59
CA LYS A 173 4.33 33.22 11.79
C LYS A 173 4.13 33.89 10.43
N ASP A 174 2.99 34.54 10.28
CA ASP A 174 2.68 35.41 9.15
C ASP A 174 3.55 36.68 9.21
N ALA A 175 4.80 36.56 8.76
CA ALA A 175 5.76 37.65 8.64
C ALA A 175 6.19 37.80 7.18
N ASP A 176 5.44 38.60 6.41
CA ASP A 176 5.80 39.17 5.11
C ASP A 176 6.53 38.22 4.13
N GLY A 177 6.04 36.98 4.01
CA GLY A 177 6.52 35.99 3.03
C GLY A 177 7.94 35.45 3.28
N MET A 178 8.62 35.85 4.36
CA MET A 178 9.97 35.39 4.68
C MET A 178 9.93 34.19 5.62
N ARG A 179 10.13 33.02 5.03
CA ARG A 179 10.08 31.70 5.67
C ARG A 179 11.12 31.61 6.81
N LEU A 180 10.68 31.79 8.05
CA LEU A 180 11.47 31.74 9.30
C LEU A 180 11.93 30.30 9.68
N GLU A 181 12.30 29.50 8.68
CA GLU A 181 12.47 28.04 8.74
C GLU A 181 13.63 27.59 9.64
N GLU A 182 14.60 28.49 9.86
CA GLU A 182 15.84 28.26 10.62
C GLU A 182 15.74 28.60 12.12
N LEU A 183 14.72 29.35 12.56
CA LEU A 183 14.63 29.82 13.97
C LEU A 183 13.52 29.13 14.80
N SER A 184 12.61 28.39 14.17
CA SER A 184 11.61 27.57 14.87
C SER A 184 12.10 26.12 15.03
N TYR A 185 12.28 25.71 16.29
CA TYR A 185 12.42 24.29 16.62
C TYR A 185 11.12 23.54 16.27
N SER A 186 11.25 22.32 15.78
CA SER A 186 10.12 21.43 15.55
C SER A 186 9.83 20.58 16.78
N ASP A 187 8.63 20.69 17.31
CA ASP A 187 8.16 19.94 18.48
C ASP A 187 7.18 18.82 18.06
N ALA A 188 7.20 17.70 18.76
CA ALA A 188 6.19 16.66 18.62
C ALA A 188 5.15 16.77 19.76
N PRO A 189 3.83 16.75 19.46
CA PRO A 189 2.79 16.83 20.48
C PRO A 189 2.88 15.62 21.41
N ARG A 190 2.87 15.85 22.73
CA ARG A 190 2.72 14.76 23.71
C ARG A 190 1.26 14.44 23.99
N LEU A 191 0.41 15.47 23.97
CA LEU A 191 -1.03 15.37 24.13
C LEU A 191 -1.69 16.21 23.02
N ILE A 192 -2.57 15.58 22.26
CA ILE A 192 -3.54 16.28 21.41
C ILE A 192 -4.86 16.26 22.19
N TYR A 193 -5.41 17.44 22.45
CA TYR A 193 -6.63 17.63 23.21
C TYR A 193 -7.83 16.97 22.51
N ASN A 194 -8.66 16.29 23.31
CA ASN A 194 -9.81 15.50 22.86
C ASN A 194 -11.09 15.75 23.69
N GLY A 195 -11.19 16.91 24.37
CA GLY A 195 -12.39 17.27 25.14
C GLY A 195 -12.40 16.87 26.62
N GLU A 196 -11.24 16.51 27.19
CA GLU A 196 -11.07 16.30 28.64
C GLU A 196 -11.15 17.63 29.40
N LYS A 197 -11.33 17.62 30.73
CA LYS A 197 -11.30 18.88 31.49
C LYS A 197 -9.87 19.42 31.54
N PHE A 198 -9.72 20.74 31.44
CA PHE A 198 -8.41 21.40 31.51
C PHE A 198 -7.64 21.11 32.82
N GLU A 199 -8.36 20.87 33.91
CA GLU A 199 -7.83 20.52 35.24
C GLU A 199 -7.18 19.13 35.29
N ASP A 200 -7.59 18.20 34.42
CA ASP A 200 -7.07 16.83 34.36
C ASP A 200 -5.77 16.73 33.52
N ILE A 201 -5.39 17.81 32.82
CA ILE A 201 -4.21 17.89 31.97
C ILE A 201 -2.94 17.99 32.83
N LYS A 202 -2.22 16.87 32.95
CA LYS A 202 -0.96 16.76 33.73
C LYS A 202 0.29 17.17 32.96
N GLU A 203 0.18 17.39 31.64
CA GLU A 203 1.30 17.86 30.81
C GLU A 203 1.47 19.38 30.91
N LEU A 204 2.71 19.84 30.67
CA LEU A 204 3.00 21.27 30.63
C LEU A 204 2.29 21.92 29.43
N TYR A 205 1.82 23.17 29.59
CA TYR A 205 1.03 23.88 28.57
C TYR A 205 1.66 23.91 27.17
N HIS A 206 2.99 23.85 27.07
CA HIS A 206 3.73 23.84 25.79
C HIS A 206 3.87 22.46 25.13
N ASN A 207 3.38 21.38 25.77
CA ASN A 207 3.33 20.02 25.22
C ASN A 207 1.93 19.62 24.73
N VAL A 208 0.93 20.47 25.01
CA VAL A 208 -0.49 20.26 24.72
C VAL A 208 -0.85 21.00 23.43
N TYR A 209 -1.46 20.28 22.50
CA TYR A 209 -1.88 20.80 21.20
C TYR A 209 -3.39 20.63 21.03
N PHE A 210 -4.02 21.60 20.37
CA PHE A 210 -5.47 21.70 20.18
C PHE A 210 -5.80 21.63 18.69
N LYS A 211 -6.98 21.08 18.37
CA LYS A 211 -7.41 20.87 16.98
C LYS A 211 -8.00 22.14 16.37
N THR A 212 -8.53 23.04 17.20
CA THR A 212 -9.06 24.34 16.78
C THR A 212 -8.44 25.49 17.58
N GLU A 213 -8.55 26.71 17.04
CA GLU A 213 -8.07 27.91 17.72
C GLU A 213 -8.93 28.23 18.94
N GLU A 214 -10.25 28.01 18.87
CA GLU A 214 -11.20 28.31 19.95
C GLU A 214 -10.97 27.45 21.19
N GLU A 215 -10.69 26.15 21.02
CA GLU A 215 -10.31 25.25 22.12
C GLU A 215 -9.01 25.71 22.78
N CYS A 216 -8.03 26.12 21.97
CA CYS A 216 -6.75 26.62 22.45
C CYS A 216 -6.88 27.96 23.18
N GLN A 217 -7.74 28.86 22.68
CA GLN A 217 -8.03 30.15 23.30
C GLN A 217 -8.71 29.95 24.66
N ALA A 218 -9.73 29.08 24.75
CA ALA A 218 -10.38 28.75 26.01
C ALA A 218 -9.40 28.18 27.06
N TYR A 219 -8.45 27.35 26.63
CA TYR A 219 -7.37 26.87 27.49
C TYR A 219 -6.37 27.97 27.89
N CYS A 220 -6.02 28.89 26.97
CA CYS A 220 -5.18 30.05 27.26
C CYS A 220 -5.82 31.02 28.26
N ASP A 221 -7.13 31.21 28.18
CA ASP A 221 -7.89 32.04 29.12
C ASP A 221 -7.92 31.39 30.50
N TRP A 222 -8.20 30.08 30.58
CA TRP A 222 -8.11 29.31 31.83
C TRP A 222 -6.71 29.36 32.45
N LEU A 223 -5.64 29.17 31.68
CA LEU A 223 -4.26 29.32 32.17
C LEU A 223 -3.96 30.73 32.68
N THR A 224 -4.45 31.76 31.97
CA THR A 224 -4.27 33.16 32.37
C THR A 224 -5.04 33.48 33.66
N GLU A 225 -6.19 32.86 33.89
CA GLU A 225 -6.90 32.95 35.16
C GLU A 225 -6.17 32.24 36.32
N GLN A 226 -5.52 31.09 36.08
CA GLN A 226 -4.77 30.40 37.13
C GLN A 226 -3.52 31.20 37.54
N GLU A 227 -2.76 31.73 36.58
CA GLU A 227 -1.63 32.66 36.86
C GLU A 227 -2.08 33.96 37.54
N ALA A 228 -3.35 34.37 37.40
CA ALA A 228 -3.90 35.53 38.09
C ALA A 228 -4.42 35.24 39.51
N LYS A 229 -4.53 33.96 39.89
CA LYS A 229 -4.94 33.47 41.22
C LYS A 229 -3.74 33.05 42.09
N ALA A 230 -2.54 32.95 41.49
CA ALA A 230 -1.27 32.58 42.12
C ALA A 230 -0.48 33.80 42.63
#